data_AF-A0A0U8TEW4-F1
#
_entry.id   AF-A0A0U8TEW4-F1
#
_cell.length_a   1.000
_cell.length_b   1.000
_cell.length_c   1.000
_cell.angle_alpha   90.00
_cell.angle_beta   90.00
_cell.angle_gamma   90.00
#
_symmetry.space_group_name_H-M   'P 1'
#
loop_
_entity.id
_entity.type
_entity.pdbx_description
1 polymer ?
#
loop_
_entity_poly.entity_id
_entity_poly.type
_entity_poly.pdbx_seq_one_letter_code
_entity_poly.pdbx_strand_id
1 'polypeptide(L)' 'MAKTLKVVYTVILLVSLFLLLITAKKMPCKRRRDCKTYPCPHPKVRDCVKGYCKCVVR' A
#
# COMPACT_ATOMS: atom_id res chain seq x y z
N MET A 1 -27.66 -19.12 17.74
CA MET A 1 -26.79 -19.10 16.53
C MET A 1 -26.37 -17.67 16.12
N ALA A 2 -26.03 -16.78 17.07
CA ALA A 2 -25.66 -15.39 16.78
C ALA A 2 -24.18 -15.05 17.08
N LYS A 3 -23.48 -15.92 17.82
CA LYS A 3 -22.07 -15.73 18.19
C LYS A 3 -21.13 -15.94 17.00
N THR A 4 -21.33 -17.01 16.24
CA THR A 4 -20.50 -17.35 15.07
C THR A 4 -20.61 -16.32 13.95
N LEU A 5 -21.81 -15.79 13.66
CA LEU A 5 -22.01 -14.71 12.68
C LEU A 5 -21.24 -13.43 13.04
N LYS A 6 -21.18 -13.07 14.33
CA LYS A 6 -20.40 -11.92 14.81
C LYS A 6 -18.89 -12.14 14.64
N VAL A 7 -18.40 -13.37 14.88
CA VAL A 7 -16.99 -13.71 14.67
C VAL A 7 -16.63 -13.64 13.20
N VAL A 8 -17.44 -14.20 12.30
CA VAL A 8 -17.18 -14.14 10.86
C VAL A 8 -17.17 -12.69 10.36
N TYR A 9 -18.14 -11.87 10.79
CA TYR A 9 -18.23 -10.47 10.39
C TYR A 9 -17.02 -9.65 10.87
N THR A 10 -16.57 -9.85 12.11
CA THR A 10 -15.38 -9.16 12.65
C THR A 10 -14.10 -9.56 11.92
N VAL A 11 -13.95 -10.83 11.54
CA VAL A 11 -12.82 -11.29 10.72
C VAL A 11 -12.83 -10.65 9.33
N ILE A 12 -13.97 -10.60 8.65
CA ILE A 12 -14.10 -9.95 7.33
C ILE A 12 -13.73 -8.47 7.42
N LEU A 13 -14.19 -7.78 8.46
CA LEU A 13 -13.86 -6.38 8.72
C LEU A 13 -12.35 -6.18 8.90
N LEU A 14 -11.70 -7.02 9.70
CA LEU A 14 -10.25 -6.98 9.91
C LEU A 14 -9.47 -7.22 8.62
N VAL A 15 -9.85 -8.22 7.82
CA VAL A 15 -9.21 -8.51 6.52
C VAL A 15 -9.38 -7.34 5.56
N SER A 16 -10.56 -6.74 5.51
CA SER A 16 -10.85 -5.58 4.65
C SER A 16 -10.01 -4.37 5.04
N LEU A 17 -9.89 -4.10 6.35
CA LEU A 17 -9.05 -3.04 6.88
C LEU A 17 -7.56 -3.28 6.56
N PHE A 18 -7.10 -4.52 6.68
CA PHE A 18 -5.73 -4.89 6.38
C PHE A 18 -5.38 -4.69 4.90
N LEU A 19 -6.28 -5.05 3.99
CA LEU A 19 -6.12 -4.82 2.55
C LEU A 19 -6.04 -3.32 2.23
N LEU A 20 -6.87 -2.48 2.85
CA LEU A 20 -6.82 -1.02 2.71
C LEU A 20 -5.48 -0.44 3.20
N LEU A 21 -4.93 -0.95 4.30
CA LEU A 21 -3.63 -0.51 4.80
C LEU A 21 -2.49 -0.88 3.85
N ILE A 22 -2.54 -2.06 3.22
CA ILE A 22 -1.53 -2.50 2.24
C ILE A 22 -1.59 -1.64 0.98
N THR A 23 -2.79 -1.33 0.48
CA THR A 23 -2.95 -0.48 -0.70
C THR A 23 -2.55 0.97 -0.42
N ALA A 24 -2.87 1.49 0.77
CA ALA A 24 -2.43 2.82 1.20
C ALA A 24 -0.90 2.94 1.26
N LYS A 25 -0.18 1.85 1.58
CA LYS A 25 1.29 1.84 1.64
C LYS A 25 1.94 1.88 0.25
N LYS A 26 1.21 1.49 -0.80
CA LYS A 26 1.70 1.46 -2.18
C LYS A 26 1.16 2.67 -2.94
N MET A 27 1.95 3.72 -3.08
CA MET A 27 1.57 4.87 -3.88
C MET A 27 1.56 4.48 -5.37
N PRO A 28 0.39 4.48 -6.05
CA PRO A 28 0.32 4.17 -7.47
C PRO A 28 0.98 5.28 -8.29
N CYS A 29 1.58 4.93 -9.41
CA CYS A 29 2.20 5.88 -10.33
C CYS A 29 2.10 5.39 -11.77
N LYS A 30 2.11 6.33 -12.72
CA LYS A 30 2.30 6.06 -14.16
C LYS A 30 3.65 6.57 -14.63
N ARG A 31 4.13 7.65 -14.01
CA ARG A 31 5.39 8.32 -14.33
C ARG A 31 6.16 8.56 -13.05
N ARG A 32 7.48 8.68 -13.17
CA ARG A 32 8.38 9.01 -12.05
C ARG A 32 7.98 10.29 -11.29
N ARG A 33 7.37 11.26 -11.98
CA ARG A 33 6.92 12.54 -11.40
C ARG A 33 5.77 12.36 -10.40
N ASP A 34 4.98 11.30 -10.52
CA ASP A 34 3.88 10.99 -9.61
C ASP A 34 4.41 10.63 -8.20
N CYS A 35 5.68 10.21 -8.12
CA CYS A 35 6.35 9.83 -6.87
C CYS A 35 7.02 11.00 -6.13
N LYS A 36 6.70 12.25 -6.46
CA LYS A 36 7.37 13.46 -5.89
C LYS A 36 7.20 13.63 -4.38
N THR A 37 6.19 13.03 -3.77
CA THR A 37 6.01 13.00 -2.31
C THR A 37 6.51 11.71 -1.66
N TYR A 38 6.94 10.71 -2.44
CA TYR A 38 7.41 9.43 -1.92
C TYR A 38 8.78 9.58 -1.23
N PRO A 39 8.88 9.32 0.08
CA PRO A 39 10.14 9.48 0.80
C PRO A 39 11.14 8.39 0.39
N CYS A 40 12.33 8.78 -0.04
CA CYS A 40 13.44 7.87 -0.32
C CYS A 40 14.69 8.27 0.46
N PRO A 41 15.34 7.34 1.18
CA PRO A 41 16.61 7.61 1.83
C PRO A 41 17.73 7.73 0.78
N HIS A 42 18.67 8.65 0.99
CA HIS A 42 19.90 8.75 0.19
C HIS A 42 20.71 7.45 0.34
N PRO A 43 21.31 6.85 -0.72
CA PRO A 43 21.45 7.32 -2.11
C PRO A 43 20.35 6.85 -3.07
N LYS A 44 19.21 6.36 -2.56
CA LYS A 44 18.15 5.81 -3.40
C LYS A 44 17.35 6.94 -4.04
N VAL A 45 17.01 6.77 -5.31
CA VAL A 45 16.14 7.66 -6.05
C VAL A 45 14.73 7.08 -6.16
N ARG A 46 13.74 7.96 -6.08
CA ARG A 46 12.35 7.62 -6.35
C ARG A 46 12.17 7.28 -7.84
N ASP A 47 11.49 6.18 -8.12
CA ASP A 47 11.12 5.80 -9.47
C ASP A 47 9.75 5.09 -9.51
N CYS A 48 9.13 5.06 -10.69
CA CYS A 48 7.87 4.38 -10.90
C CYS A 48 8.11 2.99 -11.48
N VAL A 49 7.97 1.95 -10.66
CA VAL A 49 8.30 0.57 -11.02
C VAL A 49 7.06 -0.31 -10.91
N LYS A 50 6.65 -0.90 -12.04
CA LYS A 50 5.44 -1.75 -12.13
C LYS A 50 4.16 -1.06 -11.64
N GLY A 51 4.02 0.24 -11.92
CA GLY A 51 2.85 1.03 -11.55
C GLY A 51 2.83 1.53 -10.10
N TYR A 52 3.93 1.39 -9.35
CA TYR A 52 4.04 1.87 -7.97
C TYR A 52 5.36 2.60 -7.72
N CYS A 53 5.31 3.60 -6.84
CA CYS A 53 6.50 4.33 -6.42
C CYS A 53 7.40 3.42 -5.57
N LYS A 54 8.68 3.35 -5.95
CA LYS A 54 9.72 2.63 -5.23
C LYS A 54 11.00 3.46 -5.16
N CYS A 55 11.81 3.18 -4.14
CA CYS A 55 13.17 3.69 -4.07
C CYS A 55 14.11 2.68 -4.72
N VAL A 56 14.78 3.08 -5.79
CA VAL A 56 15.78 2.27 -6.49
C VAL A 56 17.17 2.84 -6.24
N VAL A 57 18.17 1.98 -6.16
CA VAL A 57 19.59 2.41 -6.15
C VAL A 57 19.89 2.89 -7.57
N ARG A 58 20.52 4.06 -7.68
CA ARG A 58 20.91 4.62 -8.98
C ARG A 58 22.08 3.84 -9.56
#